data_AF-A0A951QP97-F1
#
_entry.id   AF-A0A951QP97-F1
#
_cell.length_a   1.000
_cell.length_b   1.000
_cell.length_c   1.000
_cell.angle_alpha   90.00
_cell.angle_beta   90.00
_cell.angle_gamma   90.00
#
_symmetry.space_group_name_H-M   'P 1'
#
loop_
_entity.id
_entity.type
_entity.pdbx_description
1 polymer ?
#
loop_
_entity_poly.entity_id
_entity_poly.type
_entity_poly.pdbx_seq_one_letter_code
_entity_poly.pdbx_strand_id
1 'polypeptide(L)'
;MEREALTIRFPSKLLQKVRVLKRDDESLNDLVVQALEKEMRWRCAWAAHEQIQTIREQVKQRTGVHPDPGLLIRQLREGEGRRD
;
A
#
# COMPACT_ATOMS: atom_id res chain seq x y z
N MET A 1 -20.68 13.28 -13.86
CA MET A 1 -20.25 12.81 -12.54
C MET A 1 -21.21 13.39 -11.53
N GLU A 2 -21.96 12.55 -10.82
CA GLU A 2 -22.78 12.99 -9.70
C GLU A 2 -21.84 13.58 -8.63
N ARG A 3 -22.17 14.77 -8.14
CA ARG A 3 -21.38 15.48 -7.13
C ARG A 3 -22.24 15.58 -5.88
N GLU A 4 -21.86 14.85 -4.84
CA GLU A 4 -22.45 15.01 -3.51
C GLU A 4 -21.68 16.08 -2.73
N ALA A 5 -22.42 16.98 -2.08
CA ALA A 5 -21.83 18.03 -1.25
C ALA A 5 -21.88 17.62 0.22
N LEU A 6 -20.70 17.56 0.85
CA LEU A 6 -20.56 17.27 2.28
C LEU A 6 -19.99 18.50 3.00
N THR A 7 -20.65 18.93 4.08
CA THR A 7 -20.12 20.00 4.94
C THR A 7 -19.40 19.39 6.13
N ILE A 8 -18.10 19.68 6.28
CA ILE A 8 -17.26 19.15 7.35
C ILE A 8 -16.78 20.30 8.24
N ARG A 9 -16.84 20.13 9.56
CA ARG A 9 -16.31 21.11 10.52
C ARG A 9 -14.84 20.84 10.77
N PHE A 10 -14.00 21.83 10.48
CA PHE A 10 -12.56 21.78 10.77
C PHE A 10 -12.21 22.61 12.01
N PRO A 11 -11.27 22.14 12.84
CA PRO A 11 -10.70 22.96 13.90
C PRO A 11 -10.06 24.22 13.30
N SER A 12 -10.35 25.38 13.89
CA SER A 12 -9.86 26.69 13.41
C SER A 12 -8.33 26.75 13.29
N LYS A 13 -7.63 26.15 14.26
CA LYS A 13 -6.16 26.03 14.24
C LYS A 13 -5.63 25.27 13.02
N LEU A 14 -6.37 24.26 12.55
CA LEU A 14 -5.98 23.47 11.39
C LEU A 14 -6.22 24.26 10.10
N LEU A 15 -7.33 24.99 10.01
CA LEU A 15 -7.59 25.90 8.88
C LEU A 15 -6.52 26.98 8.75
N GLN A 16 -6.02 27.52 9.86
CA GLN A 16 -4.91 28.49 9.84
C GLN A 16 -3.64 27.88 9.25
N LYS A 17 -3.26 26.67 9.68
CA LYS A 17 -2.10 25.96 9.13
C LYS A 17 -2.25 25.68 7.64
N VAL A 18 -3.44 25.25 7.22
CA VAL A 18 -3.74 25.02 5.80
C VAL A 18 -3.59 26.30 4.99
N ARG A 19 -4.09 27.44 5.48
CA ARG A 19 -3.93 28.73 4.80
C ARG A 19 -2.48 29.17 4.63
N VAL A 20 -1.60 28.81 5.57
CA VAL A 20 -0.15 29.13 5.50
C VAL A 20 0.58 28.19 4.52
N LEU A 21 0.17 26.93 4.42
CA LEU A 21 0.83 25.91 3.60
C LEU A 21 0.33 25.87 2.15
N LYS A 22 -0.87 26.39 1.91
CA LYS A 22 -1.51 26.42 0.60
C LYS A 22 -0.81 27.42 -0.31
N ARG A 23 -0.56 27.03 -1.56
CA ARG A 23 -0.08 27.95 -2.60
C ARG A 23 -1.22 28.90 -2.99
N ASP A 24 -0.91 30.16 -3.31
CA ASP A 24 -1.92 31.19 -3.55
C ASP A 24 -2.94 30.80 -4.65
N ASP A 25 -2.52 29.97 -5.61
CA ASP A 25 -3.34 29.54 -6.76
C ASP A 25 -4.19 28.28 -6.53
N GLU A 26 -4.05 27.56 -5.42
CA GLU A 26 -4.87 26.35 -5.18
C GLU A 26 -6.26 26.71 -4.64
N SER A 27 -7.25 25.82 -4.76
CA SER A 27 -8.49 25.90 -3.99
C SER A 27 -8.36 25.10 -2.70
N LEU A 28 -8.93 25.60 -1.60
CA LEU A 28 -8.94 24.84 -0.34
C LEU A 28 -9.76 23.55 -0.50
N ASN A 29 -10.78 23.58 -1.36
CA ASN A 29 -11.57 22.40 -1.68
C ASN A 29 -10.72 21.33 -2.37
N ASP A 30 -9.93 21.72 -3.38
CA ASP A 30 -9.10 20.78 -4.14
C ASP A 30 -8.05 20.12 -3.25
N LEU A 31 -7.45 20.88 -2.33
CA LEU A 31 -6.54 20.35 -1.33
C LEU A 31 -7.20 19.31 -0.43
N VAL A 32 -8.43 19.57 0.03
CA VAL A 32 -9.19 18.62 0.88
C VAL A 32 -9.54 17.36 0.11
N VAL A 33 -9.98 17.50 -1.15
CA VAL A 33 -10.28 16.34 -2.02
C VAL A 33 -9.02 15.50 -2.23
N GLN A 34 -7.89 16.10 -2.57
CA GLN A 34 -6.63 15.40 -2.75
C GLN A 34 -6.16 14.70 -1.47
N ALA A 35 -6.28 15.37 -0.32
CA ALA A 35 -5.92 14.79 0.97
C ALA A 35 -6.79 13.57 1.29
N LEU A 36 -8.10 13.66 1.04
CA LEU A 36 -9.04 12.55 1.26
C LEU A 36 -8.74 11.38 0.33
N GLU A 37 -8.53 11.63 -0.97
CA GLU A 37 -8.16 10.58 -1.92
C GLU A 37 -6.87 9.86 -1.52
N LYS A 38 -5.86 10.62 -1.10
CA LYS A 38 -4.58 10.07 -0.65
C LYS A 38 -4.77 9.18 0.57
N GLU A 39 -5.54 9.63 1.55
CA GLU A 39 -5.86 8.86 2.76
C GLU A 39 -6.64 7.59 2.43
N MET A 40 -7.64 7.66 1.55
CA MET A 40 -8.38 6.47 1.09
C MET A 40 -7.44 5.45 0.43
N ARG A 41 -6.58 5.90 -0.49
CA ARG A 41 -5.59 5.02 -1.14
C ARG A 41 -4.65 4.38 -0.13
N TRP A 42 -4.19 5.14 0.86
CA TRP A 42 -3.32 4.63 1.92
C TRP A 42 -4.02 3.57 2.79
N ARG A 43 -5.27 3.80 3.19
CA ARG A 43 -6.06 2.81 3.95
C ARG A 43 -6.27 1.52 3.16
N CYS A 44 -6.63 1.63 1.87
CA CYS A 44 -6.78 0.46 1.00
C CYS A 44 -5.46 -0.31 0.85
N ALA A 45 -4.36 0.41 0.62
CA ALA A 45 -3.04 -0.21 0.49
C ALA A 45 -2.59 -0.90 1.80
N TRP A 46 -2.88 -0.28 2.95
CA TRP A 46 -2.59 -0.86 4.26
C TRP A 46 -3.39 -2.15 4.50
N ALA A 47 -4.69 -2.13 4.24
CA ALA A 47 -5.54 -3.31 4.38
C ALA A 47 -5.08 -4.45 3.44
N ALA A 48 -4.71 -4.13 2.20
CA ALA A 48 -4.17 -5.11 1.27
C ALA A 48 -2.83 -5.69 1.76
N HIS A 49 -1.95 -4.84 2.32
CA HIS A 49 -0.69 -5.29 2.91
C HIS A 49 -0.91 -6.26 4.07
N GLU A 50 -1.83 -5.94 4.97
CA GLU A 50 -2.18 -6.78 6.11
C GLU A 50 -2.76 -8.15 5.67
N GLN A 51 -3.61 -8.15 4.64
CA GLN A 51 -4.11 -9.39 4.04
C GLN A 51 -2.99 -10.24 3.45
N ILE A 52 -2.05 -9.62 2.71
CA ILE A 52 -0.89 -10.32 2.15
C ILE A 52 -0.04 -10.96 3.24
N GLN A 53 0.23 -10.24 4.33
CA GLN A 53 0.99 -10.79 5.46
C GLN A 53 0.26 -11.97 6.10
N THR A 54 -1.05 -11.84 6.31
CA THR A 54 -1.88 -12.92 6.86
C THR A 54 -1.83 -14.17 5.98
N ILE A 55 -1.99 -14.03 4.67
CA ILE A 55 -1.92 -15.15 3.72
C ILE A 55 -0.51 -15.77 3.73
N ARG A 56 0.54 -14.94 3.72
CA ARG A 56 1.94 -15.43 3.77
C ARG A 56 2.20 -16.25 5.01
N GLU A 57 1.73 -15.81 6.17
CA GLU A 57 1.90 -16.56 7.42
C GLU A 57 1.11 -17.87 7.37
N GLN A 58 -0.13 -17.87 6.87
CA GLN A 58 -0.90 -19.10 6.69
C GLN A 58 -0.22 -20.11 5.75
N VAL A 59 0.36 -19.63 4.63
CA VAL A 59 1.11 -20.49 3.71
C VAL A 59 2.36 -21.01 4.40
N LYS A 60 3.13 -20.17 5.08
CA LYS A 60 4.33 -20.58 5.82
C LYS A 60 4.03 -21.62 6.90
N GLN A 61 2.92 -21.50 7.61
CA GLN A 61 2.46 -22.49 8.59
C GLN A 61 2.08 -23.83 7.92
N ARG A 62 1.52 -23.80 6.71
CA ARG A 62 1.07 -25.00 5.98
C ARG A 62 2.19 -25.74 5.26
N THR A 63 3.02 -25.03 4.49
CA THR A 63 4.08 -25.62 3.65
C THR A 63 5.47 -25.50 4.25
N GLY A 64 5.62 -24.81 5.38
CA GLY A 64 6.92 -24.48 5.95
C GLY A 64 7.64 -23.38 5.18
N VAL A 65 8.90 -23.14 5.53
CA VAL A 65 9.78 -22.26 4.75
C VAL A 65 10.25 -23.03 3.52
N HIS A 66 10.02 -22.48 2.33
CA HIS A 66 10.52 -23.09 1.10
C HIS A 66 12.05 -23.24 1.21
N PRO A 67 12.60 -24.45 1.02
CA PRO A 67 14.04 -24.66 1.11
C PRO A 67 14.77 -23.79 0.08
N ASP A 68 15.99 -23.38 0.43
CA ASP A 68 16.85 -22.57 -0.43
C ASP A 68 17.03 -23.27 -1.79
N PRO A 69 16.59 -22.64 -2.91
CA PRO A 69 16.73 -23.22 -4.23
C PRO A 69 18.19 -23.25 -4.70
N GLY A 70 19.12 -22.57 -4.01
CA GLY A 70 20.54 -22.52 -4.37
C GLY A 70 21.18 -23.90 -4.52
N LEU A 71 20.86 -24.84 -3.64
CA LEU A 71 21.35 -26.22 -3.74
C LEU A 71 20.81 -26.92 -4.99
N LEU A 72 19.50 -26.83 -5.25
CA LEU A 72 18.87 -27.42 -6.44
C LEU A 72 19.45 -26.83 -7.73
N ILE A 73 19.65 -25.51 -7.77
CA ILE A 73 20.24 -24.82 -8.94
C ILE A 73 21.67 -25.29 -9.19
N ARG A 74 22.47 -25.51 -8.14
CA ARG A 74 23.82 -26.08 -8.27
C ARG A 74 23.78 -27.50 -8.82
N GLN A 75 22.95 -28.37 -8.26
CA GLN A 75 22.77 -29.76 -8.74
C GLN A 75 22.39 -29.82 -10.23
N LEU A 76 21.47 -28.94 -10.66
CA LEU A 76 21.07 -28.85 -12.07
C LEU A 76 22.19 -28.33 -12.99
N ARG A 77 23.05 -27.42 -12.52
CA ARG A 77 24.20 -26.91 -13.29
C ARG A 77 25.35 -27.92 -13.36
N GLU A 78 25.58 -28.67 -12.28
CA GLU A 78 26.64 -29.67 -12.18
C GLU A 78 26.29 -30.97 -12.93
N GLY A 79 25.09 -31.07 -13.49
CA GLY A 79 24.71 -32.12 -14.44
C GLY A 79 24.09 -33.36 -13.81
N GLU A 80 23.74 -33.34 -12.51
CA GLU A 80 23.10 -34.47 -11.80
C GLU A 80 21.69 -34.85 -12.33
N GLY A 81 21.19 -34.15 -13.36
CA GLY A 81 19.94 -34.45 -14.06
C GLY A 81 20.08 -34.88 -15.52
N ARG A 82 21.30 -34.96 -16.08
CA ARG A 82 21.50 -35.54 -17.42
C ARG A 82 21.45 -37.06 -17.29
N ARG A 83 20.27 -37.63 -17.51
CA ARG A 83 20.13 -39.05 -17.81
C ARG A 83 20.69 -39.28 -19.21
N ASP A 84 21.80 -40.01 -19.30
CA ASP A 84 22.24 -40.67 -20.54
C ASP A 84 21.26 -41.79 -20.92
#